data_AF-A0A914TZ52-F1
#
_entry.id   AF-A0A914TZ52-F1
#
_cell.length_a   1.000
_cell.length_b   1.000
_cell.length_c   1.000
_cell.angle_alpha   90.00
_cell.angle_beta   90.00
_cell.angle_gamma   90.00
#
_symmetry.space_group_name_H-M   'P 1'
#
loop_
_entity.id
_entity.type
_entity.pdbx_description
1 polymer ?
#
loop_
_entity_poly.entity_id
_entity_poly.type
_entity_poly.pdbx_seq_one_letter_code
_entity_poly.pdbx_strand_id
1 'polypeptide(L)'
;MSAEYYLGVDITLISLQSLSIFGNGFIICLFFISKRLKRNMGLRLILLLCITDYAFAVTALPYIINYLIGWNLDYFDYSPMFIIVSSIPLLVQFKINLIITIAIAVDRLQAMRFPVFYRGKNHMRYVWGILIIGLILGFLDVILEFFTTEFNVHRYNCAAIGCFQDKLFRAYWGISNMVLNIIALVLTVWVAIELNLIRGRSPATIFGQREQKQLAQANKLSFGVLLISMAFLLIPSTFVGIIELYNLDIFKKYGPFYVFGLLLAGVSNSFIYIGLHQEIRTAAIFVLKNRTLKMEPQSTMITNATSIHPTMTVQPMILG
;
A
#
# COMPACT_ATOMS: atom_id res chain seq x y z
N MET A 1 6.25 31.24 2.07
CA MET A 1 6.94 29.95 1.89
C MET A 1 7.75 30.09 0.62
N SER A 2 9.04 29.76 0.60
CA SER A 2 9.88 29.98 -0.58
C SER A 2 9.53 29.01 -1.71
N ALA A 3 9.69 29.42 -2.97
CA ALA A 3 9.50 28.55 -4.13
C ALA A 3 10.38 27.28 -4.07
N GLU A 4 11.56 27.40 -3.47
CA GLU A 4 12.50 26.30 -3.20
C GLU A 4 11.92 25.22 -2.30
N TYR A 5 11.08 25.58 -1.33
CA TYR A 5 10.41 24.61 -0.46
C TYR A 5 9.49 23.69 -1.28
N TYR A 6 8.69 24.26 -2.18
CA TYR A 6 7.77 23.48 -3.02
C TYR A 6 8.54 22.55 -3.97
N LEU A 7 9.63 23.03 -4.56
CA LEU A 7 10.50 22.20 -5.38
C LEU A 7 11.08 21.01 -4.60
N GLY A 8 11.57 21.25 -3.38
CA GLY A 8 12.09 20.19 -2.51
C GLY A 8 11.02 19.14 -2.15
N VAL A 9 9.79 19.58 -1.92
CA VAL A 9 8.65 18.68 -1.70
C VAL A 9 8.37 17.84 -2.95
N ASP A 10 8.28 18.46 -4.13
CA ASP A 10 7.98 17.75 -5.38
C ASP A 10 9.07 16.72 -5.76
N ILE A 11 10.35 17.06 -5.57
CA ILE A 11 11.48 16.14 -5.74
C ILE A 11 11.40 14.96 -4.76
N THR A 12 10.96 15.23 -3.52
CA THR A 12 10.78 14.18 -2.52
C THR A 12 9.60 13.27 -2.91
N LEU A 13 8.50 13.83 -3.40
CA LEU A 13 7.33 13.09 -3.84
C LEU A 13 7.66 12.18 -5.03
N ILE A 14 8.36 12.67 -6.06
CA ILE A 14 8.73 11.84 -7.21
C ILE A 14 9.71 10.72 -6.83
N SER A 15 10.58 10.97 -5.86
CA SER A 15 11.50 9.96 -5.32
C SER A 15 10.73 8.85 -4.59
N LEU A 16 9.80 9.22 -3.71
CA LEU A 16 8.94 8.26 -3.01
C LEU A 16 8.03 7.50 -3.97
N GLN A 17 7.50 8.16 -4.99
CA GLN A 17 6.66 7.57 -6.02
C GLN A 17 7.43 6.51 -6.82
N SER A 18 8.64 6.84 -7.24
CA SER A 18 9.54 5.89 -7.92
C SER A 18 9.78 4.66 -7.05
N LEU A 19 10.15 4.85 -5.78
CA LEU A 19 10.34 3.76 -4.82
C LEU A 19 9.08 2.92 -4.62
N SER A 20 7.91 3.55 -4.55
CA SER A 20 6.63 2.85 -4.40
C SER A 20 6.30 2.01 -5.64
N ILE A 21 6.49 2.55 -6.85
CA ILE A 21 6.28 1.83 -8.11
C ILE A 21 7.18 0.60 -8.18
N PHE A 22 8.49 0.76 -7.91
CA PHE A 22 9.43 -0.36 -7.95
C PHE A 22 9.17 -1.39 -6.85
N GLY A 23 8.97 -0.95 -5.60
CA GLY A 23 8.75 -1.84 -4.46
C GLY A 23 7.45 -2.64 -4.58
N ASN A 24 6.32 -1.96 -4.76
CA ASN A 24 5.02 -2.62 -4.87
C ASN A 24 4.91 -3.41 -6.19
N GLY A 25 5.43 -2.87 -7.30
CA GLY A 25 5.47 -3.57 -8.58
C GLY A 25 6.28 -4.86 -8.54
N PHE A 26 7.42 -4.87 -7.84
CA PHE A 26 8.22 -6.08 -7.63
C PHE A 26 7.44 -7.14 -6.85
N ILE A 27 6.75 -6.76 -5.77
CA ILE A 27 5.94 -7.70 -4.97
C ILE A 27 4.81 -8.27 -5.82
N ILE A 28 4.09 -7.45 -6.58
CA ILE A 28 3.03 -7.89 -7.50
C ILE A 28 3.59 -8.91 -8.50
N CYS A 29 4.75 -8.65 -9.08
CA CYS A 29 5.44 -9.59 -9.97
C CYS A 29 5.75 -10.94 -9.29
N LEU A 30 6.20 -10.94 -8.03
CA LEU A 30 6.41 -12.17 -7.26
C LEU A 30 5.11 -12.97 -7.07
N PHE A 31 3.99 -12.29 -6.83
CA PHE A 31 2.68 -12.95 -6.77
C PHE A 31 2.27 -13.55 -8.12
N PHE A 32 2.58 -12.89 -9.24
CA PHE A 32 2.31 -13.44 -10.57
C PHE A 32 3.11 -14.71 -10.83
N ILE A 33 4.41 -14.71 -10.50
CA ILE A 33 5.34 -15.81 -10.74
C ILE A 33 5.09 -16.99 -9.79
N SER A 34 4.84 -16.72 -8.50
CA SER A 34 4.75 -17.78 -7.48
C SER A 34 3.32 -18.26 -7.25
N LYS A 35 3.00 -19.45 -7.77
CA LYS A 35 1.73 -20.16 -7.50
C LYS A 35 1.50 -20.40 -5.99
N ARG A 36 2.57 -20.53 -5.20
CA ARG A 36 2.51 -20.75 -3.75
C ARG A 36 1.94 -19.53 -3.02
N LEU A 37 2.35 -18.32 -3.41
CA LEU A 37 1.88 -17.07 -2.80
C LEU A 37 0.37 -16.85 -3.08
N LYS A 38 -0.07 -17.11 -4.32
CA LYS A 38 -1.49 -16.99 -4.73
C LYS A 38 -2.44 -17.89 -3.93
N ARG A 39 -1.97 -19.05 -3.48
CA ARG A 39 -2.80 -20.03 -2.74
C ARG A 39 -3.05 -19.61 -1.29
N ASN A 40 -2.21 -18.75 -0.72
CA ASN A 40 -2.32 -18.36 0.68
C ASN A 40 -3.40 -17.26 0.87
N MET A 41 -4.53 -17.62 1.48
CA MET A 41 -5.66 -16.70 1.66
C MET A 41 -5.32 -15.49 2.54
N GLY A 42 -4.44 -15.66 3.53
CA GLY A 42 -4.01 -14.57 4.41
C GLY A 42 -3.17 -13.50 3.71
N LEU A 43 -2.62 -13.80 2.53
CA LEU A 43 -1.80 -12.87 1.72
C LEU A 43 -2.62 -12.04 0.74
N ARG A 44 -3.91 -12.31 0.58
CA ARG A 44 -4.74 -11.62 -0.41
C ARG A 44 -5.00 -10.15 -0.06
N LEU A 45 -5.17 -9.85 1.22
CA LEU A 45 -5.34 -8.47 1.70
C LEU A 45 -4.06 -7.64 1.54
N ILE A 46 -2.90 -8.30 1.69
CA ILE A 46 -1.58 -7.70 1.44
C ILE A 46 -1.38 -7.44 -0.05
N LEU A 47 -1.71 -8.42 -0.90
CA LEU A 47 -1.66 -8.24 -2.35
C LEU A 47 -2.57 -7.09 -2.80
N LEU A 48 -3.77 -6.98 -2.23
CA LEU A 48 -4.67 -5.86 -2.51
C LEU A 48 -4.01 -4.53 -2.15
N LEU A 49 -3.42 -4.41 -0.96
CA LEU A 49 -2.74 -3.19 -0.53
C LEU A 49 -1.58 -2.81 -1.48
N CYS A 50 -0.75 -3.79 -1.89
CA CYS A 50 0.32 -3.53 -2.86
C CYS A 50 -0.23 -3.06 -4.22
N ILE A 51 -1.33 -3.65 -4.70
CA ILE A 51 -1.97 -3.25 -5.96
C ILE A 51 -2.47 -1.81 -5.87
N THR A 52 -3.13 -1.45 -4.76
CA THR A 52 -3.66 -0.09 -4.57
C THR A 52 -2.54 0.93 -4.39
N ASP A 53 -1.50 0.62 -3.63
CA ASP A 53 -0.34 1.51 -3.45
C ASP A 53 0.44 1.71 -4.76
N TYR A 54 0.57 0.66 -5.58
CA TYR A 54 1.11 0.76 -6.94
C TYR A 54 0.23 1.62 -7.85
N ALA A 55 -1.09 1.35 -7.86
CA ALA A 55 -2.04 2.08 -8.70
C ALA A 55 -2.04 3.58 -8.36
N PHE A 56 -2.02 3.93 -7.07
CA PHE A 56 -1.90 5.31 -6.62
C PHE A 56 -0.59 5.95 -7.07
N ALA A 57 0.54 5.26 -6.89
CA ALA A 57 1.84 5.79 -7.32
C ALA A 57 1.89 6.03 -8.83
N VAL A 58 1.23 5.22 -9.67
CA VAL A 58 1.16 5.46 -11.12
C VAL A 58 0.18 6.60 -11.44
N THR A 59 -1.01 6.59 -10.85
CA THR A 59 -2.08 7.55 -11.18
C THR A 59 -1.83 8.95 -10.62
N ALA A 60 -0.99 9.11 -9.60
CA ALA A 60 -0.55 10.41 -9.09
C ALA A 60 0.57 11.06 -9.93
N LEU A 61 1.13 10.37 -10.94
CA LEU A 61 2.22 10.92 -11.79
C LEU A 61 1.81 12.20 -12.53
N PRO A 62 0.63 12.28 -13.19
CA PRO A 62 0.23 13.48 -13.92
C PRO A 62 0.14 14.71 -13.00
N TYR A 63 -0.29 14.52 -11.75
CA TYR A 63 -0.31 15.57 -10.73
C TYR A 63 1.12 16.11 -10.50
N ILE A 64 2.06 15.25 -10.09
CA ILE A 64 3.43 15.69 -9.73
C ILE A 64 4.18 16.27 -10.93
N ILE A 65 4.01 15.68 -12.13
CA ILE A 65 4.64 16.18 -13.36
C ILE A 65 4.15 17.61 -13.68
N ASN A 66 2.86 17.88 -13.54
CA ASN A 66 2.32 19.22 -13.78
C ASN A 66 2.87 20.26 -12.80
N TYR A 67 3.05 19.88 -11.53
CA TYR A 67 3.67 20.74 -10.52
C TYR A 67 5.13 21.07 -10.87
N LEU A 68 5.90 20.08 -11.32
CA LEU A 68 7.29 20.25 -11.76
C LEU A 68 7.42 21.10 -13.03
N ILE A 69 6.56 20.90 -14.03
CA ILE A 69 6.59 21.67 -15.29
C ILE A 69 6.19 23.12 -15.03
N GLY A 70 5.15 23.35 -14.23
CA GLY A 70 4.66 24.69 -13.89
C GLY A 70 5.44 25.37 -12.77
N TRP A 71 6.55 24.78 -12.29
CA TRP A 71 7.35 25.38 -11.24
C TRP A 71 8.14 26.58 -11.76
N ASN A 72 8.04 27.71 -11.07
CA ASN A 72 8.77 28.93 -11.36
C ASN A 72 9.11 29.66 -10.04
N LEU A 73 10.23 30.38 -10.02
CA LEU A 73 10.72 31.09 -8.84
C LEU A 73 9.81 32.27 -8.47
N ASP A 74 9.20 32.92 -9.46
CA ASP A 74 8.51 34.22 -9.29
C ASP A 74 6.98 34.11 -9.24
N TYR A 75 6.38 33.18 -9.98
CA TYR A 75 4.92 33.03 -10.04
C TYR A 75 4.45 31.60 -10.30
N PHE A 76 3.36 31.18 -9.65
CA PHE A 76 2.71 29.88 -9.93
C PHE A 76 1.33 30.12 -10.56
N ASP A 77 1.11 29.56 -11.75
CA ASP A 77 -0.21 29.54 -12.40
C ASP A 77 -0.50 28.12 -12.89
N TYR A 78 -1.41 27.45 -12.18
CA TYR A 78 -1.85 26.10 -12.51
C TYR A 78 -3.32 26.12 -12.89
N SER A 79 -3.69 25.30 -13.88
CA SER A 79 -5.09 25.13 -14.29
C SER A 79 -5.89 24.46 -13.17
N PRO A 80 -6.97 25.10 -12.64
CA PRO A 80 -7.80 24.54 -11.58
C PRO A 80 -8.41 23.19 -11.97
N MET A 81 -8.91 23.08 -13.21
CA MET A 81 -9.52 21.86 -13.73
C MET A 81 -8.50 20.71 -13.71
N PHE A 82 -7.28 20.95 -14.20
CA PHE A 82 -6.26 19.90 -14.23
C PHE A 82 -5.89 19.44 -12.81
N ILE A 83 -5.73 20.36 -11.86
CA ILE A 83 -5.38 20.02 -10.47
C ILE A 83 -6.49 19.18 -9.82
N ILE A 84 -7.75 19.55 -10.00
CA ILE A 84 -8.88 18.82 -9.42
C ILE A 84 -9.04 17.45 -10.09
N VAL A 85 -8.94 17.34 -11.41
CA VAL A 85 -9.01 16.02 -12.07
C VAL A 85 -7.85 15.13 -11.64
N SER A 86 -6.65 15.68 -11.50
CA SER A 86 -5.48 14.92 -11.05
C SER A 86 -5.44 14.67 -9.53
N SER A 87 -6.36 15.27 -8.75
CA SER A 87 -6.57 14.99 -7.31
C SER A 87 -7.37 13.71 -7.06
N ILE A 88 -8.17 13.26 -8.03
CA ILE A 88 -9.08 12.11 -7.89
C ILE A 88 -8.38 10.87 -7.30
N PRO A 89 -7.19 10.46 -7.77
CA PRO A 89 -6.49 9.31 -7.20
C PRO A 89 -6.17 9.47 -5.71
N LEU A 90 -5.88 10.68 -5.25
CA LEU A 90 -5.63 10.97 -3.84
C LEU A 90 -6.86 10.70 -2.99
N LEU A 91 -8.01 11.26 -3.38
CA LEU A 91 -9.26 11.12 -2.60
C LEU A 91 -9.69 9.66 -2.51
N VAL A 92 -9.71 8.98 -3.65
CA VAL A 92 -10.12 7.58 -3.74
C VAL A 92 -9.15 6.67 -2.98
N GLN A 93 -7.83 6.82 -3.21
CA GLN A 93 -6.84 5.98 -2.55
C GLN A 93 -6.83 6.19 -1.04
N PHE A 94 -6.93 7.43 -0.57
CA PHE A 94 -6.91 7.73 0.85
C PHE A 94 -8.07 7.00 1.57
N LYS A 95 -9.27 7.06 0.99
CA LYS A 95 -10.43 6.35 1.56
C LYS A 95 -10.29 4.83 1.49
N ILE A 96 -9.79 4.28 0.37
CA ILE A 96 -9.51 2.85 0.26
C ILE A 96 -8.51 2.39 1.34
N ASN A 97 -7.39 3.08 1.50
CA ASN A 97 -6.36 2.72 2.48
C ASN A 97 -6.88 2.81 3.92
N LEU A 98 -7.75 3.77 4.21
CA LEU A 98 -8.38 3.89 5.52
C LEU A 98 -9.33 2.73 5.82
N ILE A 99 -10.20 2.39 4.87
CA ILE A 99 -11.16 1.27 4.99
C ILE A 99 -10.43 -0.08 5.07
N ILE A 100 -9.37 -0.28 4.28
CA ILE A 100 -8.52 -1.47 4.35
C ILE A 100 -7.83 -1.55 5.73
N THR A 101 -7.28 -0.46 6.24
CA THR A 101 -6.65 -0.42 7.57
C THR A 101 -7.61 -0.83 8.69
N ILE A 102 -8.83 -0.27 8.69
CA ILE A 102 -9.89 -0.66 9.63
C ILE A 102 -10.21 -2.15 9.49
N ALA A 103 -10.37 -2.62 8.25
CA ALA A 103 -10.70 -4.00 7.98
C ALA A 103 -9.58 -4.99 8.36
N ILE A 104 -8.30 -4.60 8.23
CA ILE A 104 -7.15 -5.35 8.74
C ILE A 104 -7.26 -5.47 10.26
N ALA A 105 -7.51 -4.37 10.97
CA ALA A 105 -7.62 -4.39 12.43
C ALA A 105 -8.79 -5.29 12.90
N VAL A 106 -9.97 -5.17 12.27
CA VAL A 106 -11.13 -6.03 12.55
C VAL A 106 -10.83 -7.50 12.26
N ASP A 107 -10.19 -7.79 11.11
CA ASP A 107 -9.82 -9.16 10.73
C ASP A 107 -8.90 -9.81 11.78
N ARG A 108 -7.96 -9.03 12.34
CA ARG A 108 -7.07 -9.51 13.42
C ARG A 108 -7.80 -9.72 14.73
N LEU A 109 -8.68 -8.80 15.14
CA LEU A 109 -9.49 -8.97 16.35
C LEU A 109 -10.41 -10.20 16.24
N GLN A 110 -11.03 -10.42 15.08
CA GLN A 110 -11.85 -11.60 14.81
C GLN A 110 -11.04 -12.89 14.92
N ALA A 111 -9.84 -12.93 14.32
CA ALA A 111 -8.96 -14.11 14.39
C ALA A 111 -8.54 -14.45 15.82
N MET A 112 -8.29 -13.44 16.66
CA MET A 112 -7.84 -13.63 18.05
C MET A 112 -8.99 -13.97 19.01
N ARG A 113 -10.14 -13.30 18.89
CA ARG A 113 -11.26 -13.42 19.84
C ARG A 113 -12.25 -14.52 19.46
N PHE A 114 -12.44 -14.76 18.17
CA PHE A 114 -13.48 -15.64 17.63
C PHE A 114 -12.92 -16.58 16.53
N PRO A 115 -11.97 -17.47 16.86
CA PRO A 115 -11.26 -18.28 15.87
C PRO A 115 -12.17 -19.22 15.07
N VAL A 116 -13.26 -19.72 15.66
CA VAL A 116 -14.23 -20.60 14.99
C VAL A 116 -14.97 -19.85 13.87
N PHE A 117 -15.49 -18.66 14.17
CA PHE A 117 -16.14 -17.81 13.18
C PHE A 117 -15.17 -17.35 12.10
N TYR A 118 -13.94 -17.03 12.48
CA TYR A 118 -12.90 -16.63 11.54
C TYR A 118 -12.58 -17.72 10.51
N ARG A 119 -12.50 -19.00 10.94
CA ARG A 119 -12.26 -20.14 10.03
C ARG A 119 -13.41 -20.39 9.04
N GLY A 120 -14.64 -20.07 9.43
CA GLY A 120 -15.81 -20.19 8.55
C GLY A 120 -15.99 -19.03 7.56
N LYS A 121 -15.22 -17.94 7.71
CA LYS A 121 -15.36 -16.74 6.87
C LYS A 121 -14.81 -16.97 5.47
N ASN A 122 -15.58 -16.62 4.44
CA ASN A 122 -15.05 -16.54 3.08
C ASN A 122 -14.20 -15.27 2.92
N HIS A 123 -12.89 -15.40 3.08
CA HIS A 123 -11.94 -14.30 2.98
C HIS A 123 -11.99 -13.58 1.62
N MET A 124 -12.34 -14.26 0.52
CA MET A 124 -12.40 -13.62 -0.79
C MET A 124 -13.54 -12.62 -0.88
N ARG A 125 -14.74 -13.02 -0.41
CA ARG A 125 -15.91 -12.12 -0.37
C ARG A 125 -15.67 -10.95 0.58
N TYR A 126 -15.01 -11.20 1.71
CA TYR A 126 -14.64 -10.15 2.65
C TYR A 126 -13.74 -9.09 2.00
N VAL A 127 -12.64 -9.50 1.35
CA VAL A 127 -11.69 -8.58 0.69
C VAL A 127 -12.37 -7.76 -0.41
N TRP A 128 -13.18 -8.39 -1.26
CA TRP A 128 -13.93 -7.67 -2.30
C TRP A 128 -14.95 -6.69 -1.73
N GLY A 129 -15.67 -7.08 -0.68
CA GLY A 129 -16.62 -6.19 -0.01
C GLY A 129 -15.95 -4.93 0.54
N ILE A 130 -14.79 -5.08 1.18
CA ILE A 130 -14.00 -3.96 1.70
C ILE A 130 -13.57 -3.02 0.57
N LEU A 131 -13.06 -3.57 -0.54
CA LEU A 131 -12.64 -2.78 -1.68
C LEU A 131 -13.81 -1.99 -2.28
N ILE A 132 -14.98 -2.63 -2.45
CA ILE A 132 -16.19 -1.99 -2.96
C ILE A 132 -16.63 -0.84 -2.03
N ILE A 133 -16.64 -1.07 -0.72
CA ILE A 133 -16.99 -0.03 0.26
C ILE A 133 -16.02 1.15 0.16
N GLY A 134 -14.70 0.88 0.11
CA GLY A 134 -13.68 1.92 -0.04
C GLY A 134 -13.84 2.71 -1.33
N LEU A 135 -14.13 2.04 -2.45
CA LEU A 135 -14.38 2.68 -3.75
C LEU A 135 -15.64 3.53 -3.74
N ILE A 136 -16.75 3.05 -3.17
CA ILE A 136 -18.00 3.81 -3.07
C ILE A 136 -17.77 5.09 -2.27
N LEU A 137 -17.16 4.98 -1.09
CA LEU A 137 -16.89 6.15 -0.24
C LEU A 137 -15.91 7.13 -0.90
N GLY A 138 -14.88 6.62 -1.59
CA GLY A 138 -13.95 7.44 -2.36
C GLY A 138 -14.62 8.15 -3.53
N PHE A 139 -15.52 7.48 -4.23
CA PHE A 139 -16.27 8.07 -5.35
C PHE A 139 -17.29 9.11 -4.88
N LEU A 140 -17.91 8.91 -3.71
CA LEU A 140 -18.75 9.91 -3.09
C LEU A 140 -17.95 11.18 -2.74
N ASP A 141 -16.72 11.04 -2.23
CA ASP A 141 -15.84 12.19 -1.98
C ASP A 141 -15.50 12.93 -3.27
N VAL A 142 -15.21 12.21 -4.37
CA VAL A 142 -14.98 12.82 -5.69
C VAL A 142 -16.23 13.56 -6.17
N ILE A 143 -17.41 12.93 -6.10
CA ILE A 143 -18.67 13.58 -6.48
C ILE A 143 -18.85 14.89 -5.70
N LEU A 144 -18.63 14.86 -4.39
CA LEU A 144 -18.75 16.04 -3.54
C LEU A 144 -17.71 17.12 -3.89
N GLU A 145 -16.47 16.74 -4.22
CA GLU A 145 -15.43 17.68 -4.69
C GLU A 145 -15.89 18.42 -5.96
N PHE A 146 -16.40 17.69 -6.95
CA PHE A 146 -16.85 18.27 -8.22
C PHE A 146 -18.12 19.13 -8.06
N PHE A 147 -19.02 18.79 -7.13
CA PHE A 147 -20.23 19.59 -6.89
C PHE A 147 -19.97 20.88 -6.12
N THR A 148 -18.95 20.92 -5.27
CA THR A 148 -18.67 22.06 -4.40
C THR A 148 -17.61 23.01 -4.97
N THR A 149 -16.76 22.52 -5.88
CA THR A 149 -15.62 23.30 -6.36
C THR A 149 -15.97 24.16 -7.57
N GLU A 150 -15.59 25.44 -7.52
CA GLU A 150 -15.71 26.36 -8.65
C GLU A 150 -14.47 26.30 -9.55
N PHE A 151 -14.63 25.85 -10.79
CA PHE A 151 -13.53 25.68 -11.74
C PHE A 151 -13.04 26.98 -12.40
N ASN A 152 -13.83 28.06 -12.31
CA ASN A 152 -13.60 29.31 -13.06
C ASN A 152 -12.66 30.30 -12.36
N VAL A 153 -12.25 30.02 -11.12
CA VAL A 153 -11.46 30.94 -10.30
C VAL A 153 -9.98 30.55 -10.35
N HIS A 154 -9.17 31.33 -11.08
CA HIS A 154 -7.72 31.18 -11.06
C HIS A 154 -7.15 31.57 -9.68
N ARG A 155 -6.21 30.77 -9.19
CA ARG A 155 -5.52 30.98 -7.92
C ARG A 155 -4.03 31.15 -8.17
N TYR A 156 -3.61 32.40 -8.31
CA TYR A 156 -2.19 32.74 -8.47
C TYR A 156 -1.40 32.44 -7.19
N ASN A 157 -0.15 32.01 -7.35
CA ASN A 157 0.79 31.77 -6.26
C ASN A 157 0.29 30.75 -5.23
N CYS A 158 -0.47 29.75 -5.66
CA CYS A 158 -0.74 28.58 -4.83
C CYS A 158 -0.25 27.28 -5.45
N ALA A 159 0.65 26.61 -4.71
CA ALA A 159 1.23 25.32 -5.04
C ALA A 159 0.68 24.17 -4.16
N ALA A 160 -0.57 24.28 -3.72
CA ALA A 160 -1.21 23.25 -2.91
C ALA A 160 -2.62 22.94 -3.43
N ILE A 161 -2.93 21.64 -3.50
CA ILE A 161 -4.24 21.13 -3.94
C ILE A 161 -5.40 21.74 -3.13
N GLY A 162 -5.18 21.95 -1.83
CA GLY A 162 -6.16 22.55 -0.94
C GLY A 162 -6.58 23.97 -1.32
N CYS A 163 -5.79 24.72 -2.10
CA CYS A 163 -6.20 26.05 -2.58
C CYS A 163 -7.27 26.02 -3.66
N PHE A 164 -7.31 24.94 -4.44
CA PHE A 164 -8.23 24.79 -5.57
C PHE A 164 -9.57 24.22 -5.14
N GLN A 165 -9.63 23.62 -3.95
CA GLN A 165 -10.86 23.05 -3.39
C GLN A 165 -11.66 24.08 -2.58
N ASP A 166 -12.98 23.90 -2.53
CA ASP A 166 -13.86 24.72 -1.72
C ASP A 166 -13.68 24.47 -0.20
N LYS A 167 -13.94 25.51 0.61
CA LYS A 167 -13.85 25.42 2.08
C LYS A 167 -14.80 24.38 2.67
N LEU A 168 -16.03 24.29 2.16
CA LEU A 168 -17.03 23.35 2.62
C LEU A 168 -16.59 21.91 2.38
N PHE A 169 -16.03 21.65 1.19
CA PHE A 169 -15.49 20.33 0.86
C PHE A 169 -14.31 19.95 1.74
N ARG A 170 -13.34 20.85 1.93
CA ARG A 170 -12.20 20.61 2.82
C ARG A 170 -12.65 20.24 4.23
N ALA A 171 -13.61 20.98 4.78
CA ALA A 171 -14.16 20.70 6.11
C ALA A 171 -14.87 19.33 6.16
N TYR A 172 -15.73 19.01 5.18
CA TYR A 172 -16.38 17.70 5.08
C TYR A 172 -15.35 16.56 4.99
N TRP A 173 -14.40 16.67 4.06
CA TRP A 173 -13.40 15.64 3.80
C TRP A 173 -12.49 15.44 5.01
N GLY A 174 -12.04 16.53 5.63
CA GLY A 174 -11.27 16.53 6.87
C GLY A 174 -12.01 15.84 8.02
N ILE A 175 -13.26 16.21 8.29
CA ILE A 175 -14.09 15.63 9.37
C ILE A 175 -14.38 14.13 9.11
N SER A 176 -14.81 13.79 7.89
CA SER A 176 -15.11 12.41 7.48
C SER A 176 -13.91 11.50 7.68
N ASN A 177 -12.73 11.95 7.26
CA ASN A 177 -11.48 11.21 7.42
C ASN A 177 -11.05 11.15 8.89
N MET A 178 -11.16 12.24 9.64
CA MET A 178 -10.84 12.27 11.08
C MET A 178 -11.64 11.22 11.86
N VAL A 179 -12.96 11.13 11.63
CA VAL A 179 -13.81 10.14 12.31
C VAL A 179 -13.36 8.71 12.01
N LEU A 180 -13.13 8.39 10.73
CA LEU A 180 -12.65 7.08 10.33
C LEU A 180 -11.24 6.77 10.86
N ASN A 181 -10.35 7.77 10.92
CA ASN A 181 -9.01 7.62 11.49
C ASN A 181 -9.04 7.33 12.99
N ILE A 182 -9.93 7.99 13.75
CA ILE A 182 -10.11 7.71 15.18
C ILE A 182 -10.58 6.27 15.38
N ILE A 183 -11.53 5.79 14.57
CA ILE A 183 -11.98 4.39 14.60
C ILE A 183 -10.79 3.44 14.33
N ALA A 184 -10.01 3.70 13.29
CA ALA A 184 -8.83 2.91 12.95
C ALA A 184 -7.77 2.90 14.07
N LEU A 185 -7.55 4.04 14.72
CA LEU A 185 -6.60 4.19 15.83
C LEU A 185 -7.02 3.36 17.04
N VAL A 186 -8.30 3.46 17.45
CA VAL A 186 -8.84 2.70 18.58
C VAL A 186 -8.74 1.20 18.32
N LEU A 187 -9.12 0.75 17.12
CA LEU A 187 -8.99 -0.66 16.74
C LEU A 187 -7.53 -1.13 16.72
N THR A 188 -6.60 -0.29 16.26
CA THR A 188 -5.16 -0.61 16.25
C THR A 188 -4.61 -0.77 17.66
N VAL A 189 -4.97 0.12 18.57
CA VAL A 189 -4.60 0.01 19.99
C VAL A 189 -5.20 -1.26 20.61
N TRP A 190 -6.44 -1.59 20.29
CA TRP A 190 -7.08 -2.82 20.77
C TRP A 190 -6.34 -4.07 20.26
N VAL A 191 -5.98 -4.12 18.97
CA VAL A 191 -5.15 -5.20 18.42
C VAL A 191 -3.84 -5.32 19.18
N ALA A 192 -3.17 -4.19 19.49
CA ALA A 192 -1.91 -4.18 20.23
C ALA A 192 -2.06 -4.80 21.64
N ILE A 193 -3.13 -4.44 22.35
CA ILE A 193 -3.42 -4.95 23.69
C ILE A 193 -3.66 -6.46 23.64
N GLU A 194 -4.54 -6.93 22.76
CA GLU A 194 -4.86 -8.37 22.65
C GLU A 194 -3.64 -9.20 22.22
N LEU A 195 -2.80 -8.68 21.33
CA LEU A 195 -1.55 -9.34 20.95
C LEU A 195 -0.58 -9.49 22.14
N ASN A 196 -0.47 -8.47 22.99
CA ASN A 196 0.36 -8.54 24.20
C ASN A 196 -0.20 -9.54 25.23
N LEU A 197 -1.52 -9.59 25.40
CA LEU A 197 -2.18 -10.54 26.29
C LEU A 197 -1.95 -12.00 25.85
N ILE A 198 -2.03 -12.29 24.56
CA ILE A 198 -1.78 -13.63 24.02
C ILE A 198 -0.31 -14.01 24.17
N ARG A 199 0.62 -13.07 23.95
CA ARG A 199 2.07 -13.33 24.13
C ARG A 199 2.40 -13.69 25.58
N GLY A 200 1.75 -13.05 26.55
CA GLY A 200 1.93 -13.34 27.98
C GLY A 200 1.29 -14.66 28.45
N ARG A 201 0.29 -15.19 27.72
CA ARG A 201 -0.44 -16.40 28.11
C ARG A 201 0.08 -17.69 27.48
N SER A 202 1.00 -17.62 26.53
CA SER A 202 1.34 -18.71 25.59
C SER A 202 1.61 -20.07 26.29
N PRO A 203 0.64 -21.01 26.33
CA PRO A 203 0.89 -22.39 26.71
C PRO A 203 1.40 -23.10 25.45
N ALA A 204 2.60 -23.65 25.51
CA ALA A 204 3.26 -24.34 24.39
C ALA A 204 2.53 -25.63 23.91
N THR A 205 1.31 -25.90 24.37
CA THR A 205 0.79 -27.27 24.50
C THR A 205 -0.32 -27.69 23.53
N ILE A 206 -0.88 -26.80 22.68
CA ILE A 206 -2.07 -27.17 21.87
C ILE A 206 -1.91 -26.98 20.35
N PHE A 207 -1.06 -26.06 19.88
CA PHE A 207 -0.86 -25.84 18.43
C PHE A 207 0.46 -26.45 17.94
N GLY A 208 0.44 -27.10 16.77
CA GLY A 208 1.66 -27.57 16.13
C GLY A 208 2.63 -26.40 15.86
N GLN A 209 3.92 -26.59 16.14
CA GLN A 209 4.96 -25.54 16.05
C GLN A 209 4.94 -24.74 14.73
N ARG A 210 4.53 -25.38 13.62
CA ARG A 210 4.44 -24.74 12.31
C ARG A 210 3.29 -23.74 12.20
N GLU A 211 2.11 -24.08 12.72
CA GLU A 211 0.93 -23.20 12.70
C GLU A 211 1.12 -22.01 13.63
N GLN A 212 1.72 -22.23 14.80
CA GLN A 212 2.05 -21.15 15.74
C GLN A 212 3.04 -20.14 15.13
N LYS A 213 4.08 -20.61 14.42
CA LYS A 213 5.02 -19.74 13.70
C LYS A 213 4.33 -18.93 12.60
N GLN A 214 3.42 -19.54 11.84
CA GLN A 214 2.67 -18.85 10.78
C GLN A 214 1.72 -17.78 11.34
N LEU A 215 1.01 -18.08 12.43
CA LEU A 215 0.13 -17.11 13.10
C LEU A 215 0.91 -15.94 13.70
N ALA A 216 2.03 -16.22 14.38
CA ALA A 216 2.90 -15.19 14.93
C ALA A 216 3.47 -14.28 13.84
N GLN A 217 3.87 -14.85 12.70
CA GLN A 217 4.36 -14.08 11.56
C GLN A 217 3.26 -13.20 10.94
N ALA A 218 2.05 -13.74 10.77
CA ALA A 218 0.91 -12.99 10.24
C ALA A 218 0.53 -11.83 11.16
N ASN A 219 0.53 -12.04 12.47
CA ASN A 219 0.26 -11.01 13.47
C ASN A 219 1.33 -9.92 13.47
N LYS A 220 2.62 -10.30 13.41
CA LYS A 220 3.73 -9.33 13.31
C LYS A 220 3.61 -8.48 12.05
N LEU A 221 3.25 -9.09 10.92
CA LEU A 221 3.13 -8.36 9.67
C LEU A 221 1.96 -7.39 9.67
N SER A 222 0.76 -7.84 10.07
CA SER A 222 -0.41 -6.97 10.15
C SER A 222 -0.23 -5.86 11.18
N PHE A 223 0.39 -6.15 12.33
CA PHE A 223 0.74 -5.11 13.30
C PHE A 223 1.73 -4.09 12.72
N GLY A 224 2.73 -4.53 11.95
CA GLY A 224 3.65 -3.64 11.25
C GLY A 224 2.93 -2.70 10.27
N VAL A 225 2.00 -3.22 9.46
CA VAL A 225 1.18 -2.42 8.53
C VAL A 225 0.31 -1.40 9.27
N LEU A 226 -0.33 -1.82 10.38
CA LEU A 226 -1.13 -0.92 11.21
C LEU A 226 -0.27 0.19 11.82
N LEU A 227 0.96 -0.13 12.25
CA LEU A 227 1.89 0.84 12.84
C LEU A 227 2.41 1.85 11.80
N ILE A 228 2.74 1.39 10.59
CA ILE A 228 3.08 2.28 9.45
C ILE A 228 1.92 3.21 9.15
N SER A 229 0.71 2.65 9.02
CA SER A 229 -0.50 3.42 8.71
C SER A 229 -0.80 4.44 9.81
N MET A 230 -0.59 4.05 11.07
CA MET A 230 -0.71 4.96 12.21
C MET A 230 0.26 6.13 12.13
N ALA A 231 1.55 5.86 11.87
CA ALA A 231 2.60 6.87 11.84
C ALA A 231 2.45 7.86 10.67
N PHE A 232 2.11 7.36 9.47
CA PHE A 232 2.16 8.18 8.25
C PHE A 232 0.79 8.66 7.75
N LEU A 233 -0.31 8.06 8.22
CA LEU A 233 -1.66 8.41 7.77
C LEU A 233 -2.56 8.83 8.92
N LEU A 234 -2.79 7.97 9.91
CA LEU A 234 -3.80 8.19 10.95
C LEU A 234 -3.45 9.41 11.83
N ILE A 235 -2.23 9.46 12.37
CA ILE A 235 -1.81 10.55 13.26
C ILE A 235 -1.76 11.89 12.52
N PRO A 236 -1.04 12.01 11.38
CA PRO A 236 -0.97 13.30 10.66
C PRO A 236 -2.36 13.79 10.21
N SER A 237 -3.22 12.90 9.69
CA SER A 237 -4.56 13.27 9.25
C SER A 237 -5.47 13.71 10.39
N THR A 238 -5.45 13.00 11.53
CA THR A 238 -6.26 13.38 12.70
C THR A 238 -5.80 14.72 13.25
N PHE A 239 -4.48 14.94 13.32
CA PHE A 239 -3.92 16.21 13.76
C PHE A 239 -4.34 17.37 12.86
N VAL A 240 -4.28 17.20 11.54
CA VAL A 240 -4.73 18.24 10.60
C VAL A 240 -6.24 18.49 10.71
N GLY A 241 -7.06 17.44 10.84
CA GLY A 241 -8.51 17.58 11.02
C GLY A 241 -8.88 18.35 12.29
N ILE A 242 -8.17 18.10 13.40
CA ILE A 242 -8.35 18.87 14.65
C ILE A 242 -7.97 20.33 14.43
N ILE A 243 -6.87 20.62 13.74
CA ILE A 243 -6.42 21.99 13.55
C ILE A 243 -7.33 22.77 12.59
N GLU A 244 -7.86 22.13 11.55
CA GLU A 244 -8.85 22.75 10.67
C GLU A 244 -10.12 23.15 11.42
N LEU A 245 -10.51 22.40 12.46
CA LEU A 245 -11.63 22.77 13.35
C LEU A 245 -11.40 24.12 14.06
N TYR A 246 -10.14 24.50 14.30
CA TYR A 246 -9.75 25.79 14.88
C TYR A 246 -9.55 26.89 13.82
N ASN A 247 -10.06 26.72 12.60
CA ASN A 247 -9.95 27.66 11.46
C ASN A 247 -8.52 27.94 10.99
N LEU A 248 -7.59 27.01 11.21
CA LEU A 248 -6.26 27.07 10.63
C LEU A 248 -6.22 26.22 9.34
N ASP A 249 -6.20 26.88 8.19
CA ASP A 249 -6.16 26.27 6.84
C ASP A 249 -4.79 25.56 6.56
N ILE A 250 -4.40 24.57 7.35
CA ILE A 250 -3.11 23.85 7.20
C ILE A 250 -3.04 23.09 5.88
N PHE A 251 -4.13 22.46 5.46
CA PHE A 251 -4.17 21.73 4.18
C PHE A 251 -4.01 22.66 2.97
N LYS A 252 -4.38 23.93 3.10
CA LYS A 252 -4.07 24.95 2.08
C LYS A 252 -2.58 25.27 2.01
N LYS A 253 -1.86 25.14 3.12
CA LYS A 253 -0.45 25.57 3.24
C LYS A 253 0.56 24.45 3.02
N TYR A 254 0.27 23.25 3.52
CA TYR A 254 1.15 22.06 3.46
C TYR A 254 0.53 20.93 2.63
N GLY A 255 -0.34 21.29 1.67
CA GLY A 255 -1.29 20.42 0.97
C GLY A 255 -0.86 19.04 0.50
N PRO A 256 0.39 18.76 0.08
CA PRO A 256 0.76 17.41 -0.34
C PRO A 256 1.02 16.43 0.82
N PHE A 257 0.79 16.79 2.09
CA PHE A 257 1.08 15.88 3.21
C PHE A 257 0.34 14.53 3.12
N TYR A 258 -0.88 14.51 2.58
CA TYR A 258 -1.62 13.26 2.35
C TYR A 258 -0.99 12.40 1.25
N VAL A 259 -0.53 13.03 0.16
CA VAL A 259 0.20 12.35 -0.91
C VAL A 259 1.49 11.77 -0.37
N PHE A 260 2.25 12.59 0.36
CA PHE A 260 3.49 12.18 1.01
C PHE A 260 3.26 11.01 1.97
N GLY A 261 2.25 11.09 2.84
CA GLY A 261 1.90 10.04 3.79
C GLY A 261 1.53 8.73 3.10
N LEU A 262 0.73 8.79 2.03
CA LEU A 262 0.34 7.60 1.25
C LEU A 262 1.54 6.96 0.55
N LEU A 263 2.39 7.76 -0.09
CA LEU A 263 3.59 7.24 -0.75
C LEU A 263 4.57 6.64 0.26
N LEU A 264 4.79 7.30 1.40
CA LEU A 264 5.69 6.82 2.44
C LEU A 264 5.16 5.54 3.11
N ALA A 265 3.85 5.44 3.32
CA ALA A 265 3.20 4.23 3.77
C ALA A 265 3.40 3.08 2.76
N GLY A 266 3.17 3.33 1.47
CA GLY A 266 3.35 2.31 0.42
C GLY A 266 4.78 1.81 0.27
N VAL A 267 5.76 2.72 0.36
CA VAL A 267 7.19 2.37 0.39
C VAL A 267 7.53 1.54 1.63
N SER A 268 7.08 1.99 2.80
CA SER A 268 7.33 1.29 4.07
C SER A 268 6.69 -0.10 4.10
N ASN A 269 5.47 -0.23 3.57
CA ASN A 269 4.75 -1.49 3.43
C ASN A 269 5.56 -2.46 2.55
N SER A 270 6.06 -1.99 1.41
CA SER A 270 6.92 -2.79 0.51
C SER A 270 8.15 -3.35 1.23
N PHE A 271 8.86 -2.51 1.98
CA PHE A 271 10.04 -2.93 2.76
C PHE A 271 9.67 -3.96 3.83
N ILE A 272 8.58 -3.74 4.56
CA ILE A 272 8.10 -4.69 5.57
C ILE A 272 7.73 -6.03 4.93
N TYR A 273 7.04 -6.04 3.78
CA TYR A 273 6.66 -7.28 3.11
C TYR A 273 7.88 -8.09 2.64
N ILE A 274 8.86 -7.44 2.02
CA ILE A 274 10.06 -8.11 1.53
C ILE A 274 10.95 -8.58 2.69
N GLY A 275 11.10 -7.75 3.73
CA GLY A 275 12.00 -8.02 4.85
C GLY A 275 11.46 -9.03 5.87
N LEU A 276 10.17 -8.91 6.24
CA LEU A 276 9.57 -9.64 7.36
C LEU A 276 8.74 -10.85 6.93
N HIS A 277 8.26 -10.92 5.68
CA HIS A 277 7.44 -12.06 5.25
C HIS A 277 8.29 -13.16 4.61
N GLN A 278 8.49 -14.27 5.33
CA GLN A 278 9.35 -15.38 4.93
C GLN A 278 9.01 -15.93 3.54
N GLU A 279 7.73 -16.16 3.20
CA GLU A 279 7.38 -16.73 1.89
C GLU A 279 7.63 -15.77 0.73
N ILE A 280 7.44 -14.45 0.95
CA ILE A 280 7.71 -13.43 -0.06
C ILE A 280 9.21 -13.29 -0.23
N ARG A 281 9.96 -13.26 0.88
CA ARG A 281 11.43 -13.21 0.87
C ARG A 281 12.04 -14.41 0.16
N THR A 282 11.56 -15.63 0.42
CA THR A 282 12.04 -16.83 -0.28
C THR A 282 11.72 -16.77 -1.77
N ALA A 283 10.53 -16.29 -2.15
CA ALA A 283 10.19 -16.10 -3.56
C ALA A 283 11.09 -15.03 -4.23
N ALA A 284 11.37 -13.93 -3.53
CA ALA A 284 12.28 -12.88 -4.00
C ALA A 284 13.70 -13.41 -4.23
N ILE A 285 14.27 -14.11 -3.24
CA ILE A 285 15.61 -14.71 -3.35
C ILE A 285 15.66 -15.72 -4.51
N PHE A 286 14.63 -16.55 -4.67
CA PHE A 286 14.57 -17.52 -5.77
C PHE A 286 14.57 -16.83 -7.13
N VAL A 287 13.76 -15.78 -7.32
CA VAL A 287 13.70 -15.03 -8.58
C VAL A 287 15.01 -14.30 -8.86
N LEU A 288 15.63 -13.68 -7.84
CA LEU A 288 16.91 -13.01 -7.97
C LEU A 288 18.03 -14.00 -8.33
N LYS A 289 18.10 -15.15 -7.65
CA LYS A 289 19.11 -16.19 -7.89
C LYS A 289 18.95 -16.88 -9.25
N ASN A 290 17.72 -17.11 -9.71
CA ASN A 290 17.49 -17.68 -11.04
C ASN A 290 17.78 -16.69 -12.17
N ARG A 291 17.67 -15.37 -11.94
CA ARG A 291 18.10 -14.36 -12.92
C ARG A 291 19.63 -14.31 -13.03
N THR A 292 20.36 -14.44 -11.91
CA THR A 292 21.83 -14.50 -11.94
C THR A 292 22.35 -15.75 -12.64
N LEU A 293 21.68 -16.90 -12.50
CA LEU A 293 22.07 -18.15 -13.19
C LEU A 293 21.78 -18.13 -14.70
N LYS A 294 20.91 -17.25 -15.18
CA LYS A 294 20.64 -17.05 -16.62
C LYS A 294 21.54 -15.99 -17.26
N MET A 295 22.39 -15.30 -16.49
CA MET A 295 23.29 -14.24 -16.95
C MET A 295 24.76 -14.64 -16.97
N GLU A 296 25.09 -15.92 -16.78
CA GLU A 296 26.43 -16.41 -17.12
C GLU A 296 26.49 -16.63 -18.64
N PRO A 297 27.31 -15.88 -19.40
CA PRO A 297 27.46 -16.14 -20.81
C PRO A 297 28.07 -17.53 -20.94
N GLN A 298 27.40 -18.43 -21.67
CA GLN A 298 28.05 -19.60 -22.22
C GLN A 298 29.19 -19.11 -23.12
N SER A 299 30.39 -18.99 -22.54
CA SER A 299 31.63 -18.95 -23.31
C SER A 299 31.71 -20.28 -24.05
N THR A 300 31.41 -20.20 -25.34
CA THR A 300 31.73 -21.16 -26.41
C THR A 300 33.01 -21.94 -26.09
N MET A 301 32.86 -23.20 -25.67
CA MET A 301 33.87 -24.21 -25.99
C MET A 301 33.46 -24.89 -27.28
N ILE A 302 34.30 -24.62 -28.28
CA ILE A 302 34.28 -25.18 -29.61
C ILE A 302 34.35 -26.71 -29.51
N THR A 303 33.41 -27.32 -30.22
CA THR A 303 33.30 -28.70 -30.62
C THR A 303 34.64 -29.30 -31.06
N ASN A 304 34.99 -30.48 -30.55
CA ASN A 304 35.62 -31.49 -31.41
C ASN A 304 35.17 -32.89 -31.03
N ALA A 305 34.68 -33.57 -32.05
CA ALA A 305 34.06 -34.87 -32.05
C ALA A 305 35.10 -35.99 -31.97
N THR A 306 34.75 -37.08 -31.30
CA THR A 306 35.13 -38.43 -31.74
C THR A 306 34.01 -39.40 -31.37
N SER A 307 33.45 -39.99 -32.42
CA SER A 307 32.51 -41.09 -32.42
C SER A 307 33.21 -42.40 -32.07
N ILE A 308 32.59 -43.24 -31.23
CA ILE A 308 32.63 -44.71 -31.36
C ILE A 308 31.26 -45.25 -30.92
N HIS A 309 30.70 -46.12 -31.76
CA HIS A 309 29.37 -46.72 -31.71
C HIS A 309 29.43 -48.12 -31.02
N PRO A 310 28.37 -48.95 -31.03
CA PRO A 310 27.63 -49.44 -29.86
C PRO A 310 27.87 -50.92 -29.52
N THR A 311 27.31 -51.44 -28.41
CA THR A 311 26.76 -52.81 -28.35
C THR A 311 25.94 -53.07 -27.07
N MET A 312 24.71 -53.57 -27.28
CA MET A 312 23.97 -54.65 -26.57
C MET A 312 23.88 -54.62 -25.03
N THR A 313 22.73 -54.78 -24.36
CA THR A 313 21.77 -55.89 -24.46
C THR A 313 20.41 -55.54 -23.84
N VAL A 314 19.39 -56.20 -24.39
CA VAL A 314 17.98 -56.34 -23.99
C VAL A 314 17.87 -57.38 -22.85
N GLN A 315 17.02 -57.24 -21.81
CA GLN A 315 15.71 -57.91 -21.57
C GLN A 315 15.34 -57.86 -20.03
N PRO A 316 14.19 -58.39 -19.50
CA PRO A 316 13.20 -57.57 -18.77
C PRO A 316 12.73 -58.14 -17.40
N MET A 317 11.74 -57.47 -16.78
CA MET A 317 10.66 -58.00 -15.90
C MET A 317 11.08 -58.64 -14.54
N ILE A 318 10.47 -58.32 -13.39
CA ILE A 318 9.30 -59.03 -12.83
C ILE A 318 8.80 -58.30 -11.56
N LEU A 319 7.48 -58.30 -11.40
CA LEU A 319 6.67 -57.94 -10.23
C LEU A 319 6.99 -58.78 -8.97
N GLY A 320 6.85 -58.15 -7.81
CA GLY A 320 6.59 -58.80 -6.52
C GLY A 320 5.84 -57.83 -5.62
#